data_AF-A0A536VHU8-F1
#
_entry.id   AF-A0A536VHU8-F1
#
_cell.length_a   1.000
_cell.length_b   1.000
_cell.length_c   1.000
_cell.angle_alpha   90.00
_cell.angle_beta   90.00
_cell.angle_gamma   90.00
#
_symmetry.space_group_name_H-M   'P 1'
#
loop_
_entity.id
_entity.type
_entity.pdbx_description
1 polymer ?
#
loop_
_entity_poly.entity_id
_entity_poly.type
_entity_poly.pdbx_seq_one_letter_code
_entity_poly.pdbx_strand_id
1 'polypeptide(L)'
;MRDQLRSALVRRFMMNAQFYADRAGADAMLLSEPSRIEGLGGEFAVLSGRVWLTRRGDLDDHVLEAGQRIVLEPADGVVVEPWQRGRPALVGWRPRAAAPLQRRLAARGLRALETGLLALARSAASMARRAQGCICAGDSIASAGTVQ
;
A
#
# COMPACT_ATOMS: atom_id res chain seq x y z
N MET A 1 -20.38 30.33 8.51
CA MET A 1 -19.90 30.76 9.84
C MET A 1 -18.78 29.80 10.27
N ARG A 2 -17.72 29.79 9.45
CA ARG A 2 -16.41 29.18 9.72
C ARG A 2 -15.58 30.25 10.44
N ASP A 3 -14.55 29.81 11.14
CA ASP A 3 -13.57 30.59 11.91
C ASP A 3 -13.98 30.95 13.34
N GLN A 4 -13.44 30.18 14.28
CA GLN A 4 -12.52 30.73 15.29
C GLN A 4 -11.62 29.62 15.89
N LEU A 5 -10.39 29.58 15.40
CA LEU A 5 -9.13 29.50 16.17
C LEU A 5 -9.01 28.35 17.20
N ARG A 6 -8.29 27.26 16.87
CA ARG A 6 -6.82 27.16 17.04
C ARG A 6 -6.28 27.97 18.23
N SER A 7 -6.48 27.48 19.46
CA SER A 7 -5.48 27.59 20.55
C SER A 7 -6.02 27.01 21.86
N ALA A 8 -5.73 25.73 22.09
CA ALA A 8 -5.62 25.17 23.43
C ALA A 8 -4.62 24.02 23.38
N LEU A 9 -3.37 24.33 23.02
CA LEU A 9 -2.27 23.39 22.98
C LEU A 9 -1.53 23.43 24.33
N VAL A 10 -2.16 22.99 25.43
CA VAL A 10 -1.46 22.80 26.71
C VAL A 10 -2.04 21.63 27.49
N ARG A 11 -1.35 20.49 27.37
CA ARG A 11 -1.08 19.49 28.41
C ARG A 11 -2.16 18.47 28.78
N ARG A 12 -1.84 17.24 28.34
CA ARG A 12 -1.80 16.01 29.16
C ARG A 12 -3.13 15.31 29.41
N PHE A 13 -3.48 14.43 28.48
CA PHE A 13 -3.73 13.00 28.77
C PHE A 13 -3.46 12.21 27.48
N MET A 14 -2.19 11.87 27.22
CA MET A 14 -1.74 10.48 27.05
C MET A 14 -2.79 9.43 27.46
N MET A 15 -3.80 9.24 26.63
CA MET A 15 -4.35 7.93 26.38
C MET A 15 -3.92 7.59 24.96
N ASN A 16 -2.72 7.00 24.86
CA ASN A 16 -2.47 6.05 23.78
C ASN A 16 -3.67 5.12 23.83
N ALA A 17 -4.53 5.11 22.83
CA ALA A 17 -5.48 4.03 22.64
C ALA A 17 -4.61 2.78 22.46
N GLN A 18 -4.29 2.12 23.57
CA GLN A 18 -3.55 0.87 23.57
C GLN A 18 -4.55 -0.17 23.11
N PHE A 19 -4.54 -0.42 21.80
CA PHE A 19 -5.25 -1.51 21.19
C PHE A 19 -4.72 -2.80 21.81
N TYR A 20 -5.48 -3.36 22.75
CA TYR A 20 -5.18 -4.69 23.29
C TYR A 20 -5.71 -5.69 22.26
N ALA A 21 -4.80 -6.22 21.45
CA ALA A 21 -5.14 -7.23 20.46
C ALA A 21 -5.52 -8.54 21.17
N ASP A 22 -6.81 -8.80 21.36
CA ASP A 22 -7.28 -10.16 21.59
C ASP A 22 -7.46 -10.88 20.24
N ARG A 23 -7.02 -12.13 20.22
CA ARG A 23 -6.45 -12.84 19.06
C ARG A 23 -7.44 -13.23 17.94
N ALA A 24 -8.66 -12.69 17.92
CA ALA A 24 -9.68 -13.12 16.95
C ALA A 24 -10.84 -12.14 16.62
N GLY A 25 -11.02 -11.01 17.31
CA GLY A 25 -12.24 -10.20 17.18
C GLY A 25 -11.96 -8.78 16.69
N ALA A 26 -12.83 -8.23 15.84
CA ALA A 26 -12.84 -6.78 15.64
C ALA A 26 -13.14 -6.13 17.00
N ASP A 27 -12.28 -5.22 17.46
CA ASP A 27 -12.44 -4.56 18.75
C ASP A 27 -13.49 -3.45 18.61
N ALA A 28 -14.55 -3.52 19.41
CA ALA A 28 -15.63 -2.54 19.40
C ALA A 28 -15.36 -1.46 20.43
N MET A 29 -15.29 -0.21 19.98
CA MET A 29 -14.94 0.94 20.81
C MET A 29 -16.01 2.02 20.71
N LEU A 30 -16.32 2.64 21.84
CA LEU A 30 -17.18 3.81 21.88
C LEU A 30 -16.34 5.07 21.64
N LEU A 31 -16.61 5.77 20.54
CA LEU A 31 -15.99 7.05 20.20
C LEU A 31 -16.90 8.17 20.70
N SER A 32 -16.51 8.86 21.78
CA SER A 32 -17.24 10.02 22.32
C SER A 32 -16.54 11.36 22.08
N GLU A 33 -15.24 11.32 21.83
CA GLU A 33 -14.36 12.47 21.65
C GLU A 33 -13.46 12.25 20.44
N PRO A 34 -12.91 13.33 19.83
CA PRO A 34 -11.94 13.22 18.76
C PRO A 34 -10.75 12.36 19.18
N SER A 35 -10.47 11.31 18.41
CA SER A 35 -9.40 10.35 18.67
C SER A 35 -8.48 10.27 17.46
N ARG A 36 -7.18 10.14 17.73
CA ARG A 36 -6.18 10.01 16.67
C ARG A 36 -5.71 8.56 16.54
N ILE A 37 -5.67 8.08 15.31
CA ILE A 37 -5.20 6.75 14.93
C ILE A 37 -3.92 6.95 14.10
N GLU A 38 -2.77 6.59 14.64
CA GLU A 38 -1.46 6.69 13.98
C GLU A 38 -0.77 5.32 13.95
N GLY A 39 -0.07 5.00 12.86
CA GLY A 39 0.78 3.81 12.78
C GLY A 39 0.03 2.48 12.68
N LEU A 40 -1.29 2.50 12.61
CA LEU A 40 -2.13 1.31 12.63
C LEU A 40 -2.79 1.09 11.27
N GLY A 41 -2.42 -0.01 10.62
CA GLY A 41 -3.07 -0.49 9.40
C GLY A 41 -4.22 -1.43 9.73
N GLY A 42 -5.38 -1.23 9.11
CA GLY A 42 -6.56 -2.01 9.44
C GLY A 42 -7.83 -1.58 8.74
N GLU A 43 -8.89 -2.32 9.02
CA GLU A 43 -10.25 -1.99 8.61
C GLU A 43 -10.95 -1.31 9.79
N PHE A 44 -11.34 -0.05 9.58
CA PHE A 44 -12.15 0.73 10.50
C PHE A 44 -13.60 0.66 10.04
N ALA A 45 -14.52 0.30 10.92
CA ALA A 45 -15.94 0.20 10.62
C ALA A 45 -16.76 1.04 11.61
N VAL A 46 -17.84 1.65 11.14
CA VAL A 46 -18.83 2.28 12.03
C VAL A 46 -19.92 1.25 12.29
N LEU A 47 -20.06 0.84 13.54
CA LEU A 47 -21.07 -0.13 13.97
C LEU A 47 -22.41 0.55 14.27
N SER A 48 -22.35 1.76 14.84
CA SER A 48 -23.54 2.59 15.12
C SER A 48 -23.18 4.08 15.15
N GLY A 49 -24.13 4.94 14.78
CA GLY A 49 -23.93 6.38 14.70
C GLY A 49 -23.25 6.80 13.39
N ARG A 50 -22.50 7.91 13.46
CA ARG A 50 -21.80 8.49 12.32
C ARG A 50 -20.53 9.16 12.81
N VAL A 51 -19.46 9.05 12.03
CA VAL A 51 -18.17 9.66 12.33
C VAL A 51 -17.68 10.51 11.18
N TRP A 52 -16.97 11.58 11.53
CA TRP A 52 -16.11 12.31 10.60
C TRP A 52 -14.71 11.73 10.74
N LEU A 53 -14.09 11.46 9.60
CA LEU A 53 -12.73 11.00 9.45
C LEU A 53 -11.94 11.96 8.56
N THR A 54 -10.82 12.47 9.07
CA THR A 54 -9.87 13.29 8.31
C THR A 54 -8.52 12.58 8.26
N ARG A 55 -7.97 12.39 7.07
CA ARG A 55 -6.66 11.76 6.87
C ARG A 55 -5.58 12.83 6.71
N ARG A 56 -4.39 12.54 7.23
CA ARG A 56 -3.27 13.48 7.08
C ARG A 56 -2.83 13.52 5.61
N GLY A 57 -2.89 14.71 5.01
CA GLY A 57 -2.49 14.92 3.62
C GLY A 57 -3.59 14.62 2.60
N ASP A 58 -4.77 14.22 3.08
CA ASP A 58 -5.99 14.23 2.28
C ASP A 58 -6.66 15.60 2.45
N LEU A 59 -7.13 16.17 1.33
CA LEU A 59 -7.89 17.41 1.35
C LEU A 59 -9.38 17.16 1.57
N ASP A 60 -9.80 15.91 1.37
CA ASP A 60 -11.19 15.51 1.51
C ASP A 60 -11.47 14.97 2.91
N ASP A 61 -12.57 15.45 3.46
CA ASP A 61 -13.15 14.98 4.70
C ASP A 61 -14.14 13.85 4.41
N HIS A 62 -14.01 12.73 5.13
CA HIS A 62 -14.84 11.56 4.93
C HIS A 62 -15.87 11.45 6.05
N VAL A 63 -17.13 11.24 5.69
CA VAL A 63 -18.21 10.96 6.64
C VAL A 63 -18.62 9.51 6.48
N LEU A 64 -18.51 8.75 7.57
CA LEU A 64 -18.87 7.33 7.60
C LEU A 64 -20.10 7.12 8.49
N GLU A 65 -21.10 6.44 7.93
CA GLU A 65 -22.34 6.02 8.59
C GLU A 65 -22.27 4.58 9.08
N ALA A 66 -23.18 4.19 9.96
CA ALA A 66 -23.31 2.81 10.43
C ALA A 66 -23.34 1.79 9.28
N GLY A 67 -22.56 0.72 9.42
CA GLY A 67 -22.33 -0.30 8.40
C GLY A 67 -21.25 0.05 7.38
N GLN A 68 -20.81 1.31 7.29
CA GLN A 68 -19.71 1.70 6.42
C GLN A 68 -18.36 1.38 7.04
N ARG A 69 -17.39 1.17 6.16
CA ARG A 69 -16.04 0.75 6.50
C ARG A 69 -15.03 1.39 5.58
N ILE A 70 -13.83 1.58 6.10
CA ILE A 70 -12.70 2.11 5.37
C ILE A 70 -11.43 1.37 5.75
N VAL A 71 -10.54 1.18 4.78
CA VAL A 71 -9.21 0.63 5.02
C VAL A 71 -8.27 1.80 5.30
N LEU A 72 -7.58 1.73 6.44
CA LEU A 72 -6.52 2.65 6.81
C LEU A 72 -5.17 1.96 6.63
N GLU A 73 -4.25 2.63 5.95
CA GLU A 73 -2.85 2.24 5.89
C GLU A 73 -2.10 2.78 7.13
N PRO A 74 -1.04 2.10 7.59
CA PRO A 74 -0.27 2.55 8.76
C PRO A 74 0.27 3.99 8.64
N ALA A 75 0.44 4.49 7.43
CA ALA A 75 0.96 5.83 7.14
C ALA A 75 -0.11 6.94 7.15
N ASP A 76 -1.41 6.60 7.17
CA ASP A 76 -2.49 7.54 6.86
C ASP A 76 -2.71 8.62 7.93
N GLY A 77 -2.25 8.39 9.18
CA GLY A 77 -2.35 9.34 10.30
C GLY A 77 -3.72 10.02 10.38
N VAL A 78 -4.69 9.38 11.03
CA VAL A 78 -6.11 9.73 10.89
C VAL A 78 -6.66 10.34 12.18
N VAL A 79 -7.51 11.36 12.05
CA VAL A 79 -8.35 11.86 13.14
C VAL A 79 -9.78 11.40 12.88
N VAL A 80 -10.39 10.78 13.89
CA VAL A 80 -11.79 10.37 13.86
C VAL A 80 -12.56 11.05 14.98
N GLU A 81 -13.73 11.56 14.69
CA GLU A 81 -14.60 12.20 15.67
C GLU A 81 -16.07 11.81 15.45
N PRO A 82 -16.90 11.81 16.50
CA PRO A 82 -18.33 11.65 16.33
C PRO A 82 -18.90 12.82 15.53
N TRP A 83 -19.81 12.53 14.59
CA TRP A 83 -20.43 13.56 13.75
C TRP A 83 -21.21 14.61 14.56
N GLN A 84 -21.77 14.21 15.70
CA GLN A 84 -22.53 15.10 16.59
C GLN A 84 -21.87 15.12 17.96
N ARG A 85 -21.51 16.32 18.42
CA ARG A 85 -20.94 16.53 19.74
C ARG A 85 -21.91 16.03 20.82
N GLY A 86 -21.40 15.27 21.79
CA GLY A 86 -22.20 14.68 22.87
C GLY A 86 -23.02 13.46 22.46
N ARG A 87 -22.93 13.00 21.20
CA ARG A 87 -23.50 11.72 20.77
C ARG A 87 -22.39 10.77 20.32
N PRO A 88 -22.07 9.74 21.12
CA PRO A 88 -21.00 8.84 20.77
C PRO A 88 -21.38 7.96 19.58
N ALA A 89 -20.37 7.50 18.85
CA ALA A 89 -20.48 6.49 17.79
C ALA A 89 -19.81 5.19 18.24
N LEU A 90 -20.40 4.04 17.90
CA LEU A 90 -19.76 2.76 18.13
C LEU A 90 -18.96 2.38 16.89
N VAL A 91 -17.68 2.09 17.04
CA VAL A 91 -16.76 1.78 15.94
C VAL A 91 -16.09 0.44 16.17
N GLY A 92 -15.69 -0.22 15.10
CA GLY A 92 -14.97 -1.49 15.11
C GLY A 92 -13.60 -1.32 14.48
N TRP A 93 -12.57 -1.92 15.08
CA TRP A 93 -11.23 -1.98 14.51
C TRP A 93 -10.81 -3.42 14.24
N ARG A 94 -10.41 -3.70 13.00
CA ARG A 94 -9.77 -4.98 12.65
C ARG A 94 -8.37 -4.75 12.10
N PRO A 95 -7.31 -5.11 12.83
CA PRO A 95 -5.94 -5.02 12.33
C PRO A 95 -5.79 -5.81 11.04
N ARG A 96 -5.18 -5.20 10.02
CA ARG A 96 -4.78 -5.91 8.81
C ARG A 96 -3.34 -6.38 9.01
N ALA A 97 -3.15 -7.70 9.11
CA ALA A 97 -1.80 -8.25 9.21
C ALA A 97 -0.96 -7.75 8.02
N ALA A 98 0.13 -7.04 8.31
CA ALA A 98 1.09 -6.66 7.29
C ALA A 98 1.56 -7.93 6.58
N ALA A 99 1.46 -7.96 5.25
CA ALA A 99 1.96 -9.10 4.50
C ALA A 99 3.44 -9.31 4.86
N PRO A 100 3.86 -10.54 5.24
CA PRO A 100 5.21 -10.78 5.69
C PRO A 100 6.21 -10.31 4.63
N LEU A 101 7.31 -9.69 5.07
CA LEU A 101 8.35 -9.14 4.19
C LEU A 101 8.79 -10.15 3.12
N GLN A 102 8.79 -11.43 3.47
CA GLN A 102 9.04 -12.58 2.60
C GLN A 102 8.15 -12.60 1.34
N ARG A 103 6.85 -12.32 1.47
CA ARG A 103 5.92 -12.25 0.32
C ARG A 103 6.24 -11.07 -0.61
N ARG A 104 6.64 -9.93 -0.04
CA ARG A 104 7.04 -8.75 -0.81
C ARG A 104 8.36 -8.96 -1.55
N LEU A 105 9.32 -9.62 -0.91
CA LEU A 105 10.59 -9.99 -1.53
C LEU A 105 10.41 -11.06 -2.60
N ALA A 106 9.57 -12.07 -2.36
CA ALA A 106 9.24 -13.09 -3.36
C ALA A 106 8.61 -12.47 -4.62
N ALA A 107 7.67 -11.53 -4.46
CA ALA A 107 7.07 -10.83 -5.59
C ALA A 107 8.08 -10.00 -6.39
N ARG A 108 9.07 -9.39 -5.74
CA ARG A 108 10.18 -8.69 -6.43
C ARG A 108 11.12 -9.66 -7.13
N GLY A 109 11.46 -10.78 -6.48
CA GLY A 109 12.32 -11.82 -7.06
C GLY A 109 11.74 -12.40 -8.35
N LEU A 110 10.43 -12.68 -8.37
CA LEU A 110 9.75 -13.17 -9.57
C LEU A 110 9.80 -12.18 -10.73
N ARG A 111 9.54 -10.89 -10.47
CA ARG A 111 9.63 -9.84 -11.51
C ARG A 111 11.06 -9.66 -12.03
N ALA A 112 12.06 -9.74 -11.17
CA ALA A 112 13.46 -9.68 -11.57
C ALA A 112 13.85 -10.86 -12.46
N LEU A 113 13.36 -12.08 -12.13
CA LEU A 113 13.58 -13.28 -12.93
C LEU A 113 13.01 -13.15 -14.35
N GLU A 114 11.78 -12.63 -14.49
CA GLU A 114 11.15 -12.39 -15.80
C GLU A 114 11.99 -11.45 -16.67
N THR A 115 12.49 -10.34 -16.09
CA THR A 115 13.35 -9.41 -16.82
C THR A 115 14.70 -10.03 -17.20
N GLY A 116 15.28 -10.86 -16.32
CA GLY A 116 16.53 -11.58 -16.58
C GLY A 116 16.39 -12.62 -17.70
N LEU A 117 15.31 -13.40 -17.71
CA LEU A 117 15.01 -14.38 -18.76
C LEU A 117 14.83 -13.73 -20.12
N LEU A 118 14.12 -12.59 -20.19
CA LEU A 118 13.97 -11.82 -21.42
C LEU A 118 15.31 -11.26 -21.93
N ALA A 119 16.19 -10.81 -21.02
CA ALA A 119 17.52 -10.34 -21.38
C ALA A 119 18.40 -11.49 -21.93
N LEU A 120 18.33 -12.67 -21.29
CA LEU A 120 19.03 -13.87 -21.77
C LEU A 120 18.52 -14.32 -23.14
N ALA A 121 17.21 -14.30 -23.38
CA ALA A 121 16.64 -14.64 -24.68
C ALA A 121 17.14 -13.71 -25.80
N ARG A 122 17.25 -12.40 -25.52
CA ARG A 122 17.80 -11.42 -26.48
C ARG A 122 19.30 -11.63 -26.72
N SER A 123 20.05 -11.94 -25.66
CA SER A 123 21.49 -12.25 -25.77
C SER A 123 21.71 -13.50 -26.63
N ALA A 124 20.97 -14.58 -26.36
CA ALA A 124 21.01 -15.81 -27.15
C ALA A 124 20.65 -15.56 -28.62
N ALA A 125 19.61 -14.77 -28.89
CA ALA A 125 19.25 -14.37 -30.26
C ALA A 125 20.37 -13.56 -30.95
N SER A 126 21.07 -12.67 -30.23
CA SER A 126 22.19 -11.91 -30.77
C SER A 126 23.41 -12.80 -31.06
N MET A 127 23.68 -13.79 -30.21
CA MET A 127 24.74 -14.78 -30.41
C MET A 127 24.45 -15.67 -31.61
N ALA A 128 23.20 -16.13 -31.76
CA ALA A 128 22.78 -16.92 -32.92
C ALA A 128 22.95 -16.14 -34.23
N ARG A 129 22.60 -14.83 -34.25
CA ARG A 129 22.83 -13.98 -35.43
C ARG A 129 24.31 -13.81 -35.77
N ARG A 130 25.19 -13.67 -34.77
CA ARG A 130 26.64 -13.62 -35.01
C ARG A 130 27.18 -14.93 -35.56
N ALA A 131 26.75 -16.06 -35.00
CA ALA A 131 27.14 -17.37 -35.49
C ALA A 131 26.69 -17.59 -36.96
N GLN A 132 25.47 -17.21 -37.31
CA GLN A 132 24.98 -17.28 -38.70
C GLN A 132 25.70 -16.28 -39.65
N GLY A 133 26.01 -15.07 -39.17
CA GLY A 133 26.78 -14.10 -39.93
C GLY A 133 28.20 -14.57 -40.26
N CYS A 134 28.82 -15.36 -39.38
CA CYS A 134 30.12 -16.00 -39.63
C CYS A 134 30.05 -17.11 -40.70
N ILE A 135 28.89 -17.74 -40.90
CA ILE A 135 28.72 -18.78 -41.94
C ILE A 135 28.50 -18.13 -43.31
N CYS A 136 27.76 -17.01 -43.39
CA CYS A 136 27.56 -16.30 -44.67
C CYS A 136 28.81 -15.56 -45.18
N ALA A 137 29.79 -15.25 -44.32
CA ALA A 137 31.04 -14.57 -44.72
C ALA A 137 32.17 -15.53 -45.13
N GLY A 138 31.98 -16.85 -44.96
CA GLY A 138 32.99 -17.88 -45.23
C GLY A 138 32.97 -18.45 -46.66
N ASP A 139 31.87 -18.31 -47.40
CA ASP A 139 31.72 -18.87 -48.74
C ASP A 139 31.86 -17.78 -49.81
N SER A 140 33.09 -17.29 -49.97
CA SER A 140 33.54 -16.75 -51.25
C SER A 140 34.84 -17.46 -51.61
N ILE A 141 34.67 -18.72 -52.00
CA ILE A 141 35.64 -19.50 -52.76
C ILE A 141 35.88 -18.72 -54.07
N ALA A 142 36.97 -17.97 -54.11
CA ALA A 142 37.58 -17.59 -55.37
C ALA A 142 38.23 -18.84 -55.98
N SER A 143 37.41 -19.63 -56.69
CA SER A 143 37.89 -20.65 -57.63
C SER A 143 37.65 -20.11 -59.04
N ALA A 144 38.71 -19.59 -59.63
CA ALA A 144 38.89 -19.43 -61.08
C ALA A 144 40.41 -19.55 -61.26
N GLY A 145 40.95 -20.69 -61.69
CA GLY A 145 40.65 -21.32 -62.97
C GLY A 145 41.86 -21.06 -63.86
N THR A 146 42.80 -21.99 -63.85
CA THR A 146 43.90 -22.08 -64.81
C THR A 146 43.33 -22.37 -66.20
N VAL A 147 43.62 -21.53 -67.20
CA VAL A 147 43.57 -21.95 -68.62
C VAL A 147 44.71 -21.23 -69.37
N GLN A 148 45.68 -22.07 -69.77
CA GLN A 148 46.71 -21.99 -70.82
C GLN A 148 47.58 -20.73 -70.97
#